data_AF-A0A7I7NKI1-F1
#
_entry.id   AF-A0A7I7NKI1-F1
#
_cell.length_a   1.000
_cell.length_b   1.000
_cell.length_c   1.000
_cell.angle_alpha   90.00
_cell.angle_beta   90.00
_cell.angle_gamma   90.00
#
_symmetry.space_group_name_H-M   'P 1'
#
loop_
_entity.id
_entity.type
_entity.pdbx_description
1 polymer ?
#
loop_
_entity_poly.entity_id
_entity_poly.type
_entity_poly.pdbx_seq_one_letter_code
_entity_poly.pdbx_strand_id
1 'polypeptide(L)'
;MQLDSELRDELAKIAERDYHGVPLGEALRRLVREHQISRIIRRYEELRADPDEWAGYQAEARLTDSSAGDGLPDARVEYPEFNQ
;
A
#
# COMPACT_ATOMS: atom_id res chain seq x y z
N MET A 1 -3.36 24.58 -14.94
CA MET A 1 -4.47 25.04 -14.08
C MET A 1 -3.85 25.85 -12.94
N GLN A 2 -4.38 27.04 -12.65
CA GLN A 2 -3.96 27.81 -11.47
C GLN A 2 -4.89 27.44 -10.32
N LEU A 3 -4.33 27.25 -9.12
CA LEU A 3 -5.13 27.12 -7.90
C LEU A 3 -5.58 28.51 -7.46
N ASP A 4 -6.85 28.66 -7.11
CA ASP A 4 -7.31 29.88 -6.46
C ASP A 4 -6.64 30.03 -5.07
N SER A 5 -6.68 31.24 -4.52
CA SER A 5 -6.02 31.57 -3.26
C SER A 5 -6.64 30.85 -2.06
N GLU A 6 -7.96 30.63 -2.07
CA GLU A 6 -8.67 29.98 -0.96
C GLU A 6 -8.26 28.52 -0.84
N LEU A 7 -8.25 27.80 -1.96
CA LEU A 7 -7.78 26.41 -2.03
C LEU A 7 -6.30 26.29 -1.65
N ARG A 8 -5.47 27.25 -2.02
CA ARG A 8 -4.05 27.26 -1.60
C ARG A 8 -3.92 27.37 -0.08
N ASP A 9 -4.70 28.26 0.54
CA ASP A 9 -4.67 28.48 1.98
C ASP A 9 -5.22 27.29 2.75
N GLU A 10 -6.26 26.64 2.23
CA GLU A 10 -6.76 25.37 2.78
C GLU A 10 -5.71 24.26 2.73
N LEU A 11 -5.05 24.09 1.57
CA LEU A 11 -3.99 23.09 1.43
C LEU A 11 -2.78 23.40 2.33
N ALA A 12 -2.47 24.68 2.57
CA ALA A 12 -1.42 25.09 3.51
C ALA A 12 -1.79 24.70 4.96
N LYS A 13 -3.05 24.89 5.38
CA LYS A 13 -3.52 24.45 6.70
C LYS A 13 -3.45 22.93 6.86
N ILE A 14 -3.79 22.17 5.82
CA ILE A 14 -3.64 20.71 5.81
C ILE A 14 -2.17 20.31 5.92
N ALA A 15 -1.28 20.96 5.18
CA ALA A 15 0.15 20.72 5.26
C ALA A 15 0.72 20.97 6.67
N GLU A 16 0.26 22.02 7.33
CA GLU A 16 0.65 22.35 8.70
C GLU A 16 0.13 21.32 9.72
N ARG A 17 -1.17 20.99 9.65
CA ARG A 17 -1.85 20.11 10.59
C ARG A 17 -1.43 18.65 10.46
N ASP A 18 -1.44 18.12 9.23
CA ASP A 18 -1.35 16.67 8.97
C ASP A 18 0.07 16.24 8.53
N TYR A 19 0.85 17.18 8.01
CA TYR A 19 2.21 16.92 7.51
C TYR A 19 3.28 17.73 8.23
N HIS A 20 3.01 18.20 9.46
CA HIS A 20 3.97 18.84 10.36
C HIS A 20 4.72 20.05 9.75
N GLY A 21 4.03 20.85 8.92
CA GLY A 21 4.58 22.09 8.38
C GLY A 21 5.63 21.89 7.29
N VAL A 22 5.67 20.71 6.63
CA VAL A 22 6.48 20.53 5.42
C VAL A 22 6.04 21.51 4.31
N PRO A 23 6.92 21.83 3.34
CA PRO A 23 6.54 22.68 2.22
C PRO A 23 5.29 22.15 1.49
N LEU A 24 4.41 23.06 1.05
CA LEU A 24 3.13 22.72 0.41
C LEU A 24 3.27 21.70 -0.74
N GLY A 25 4.32 21.82 -1.56
CA GLY A 25 4.59 20.88 -2.64
C GLY A 25 4.92 19.46 -2.16
N GLU A 26 5.57 19.32 -1.01
CA GLU A 26 5.86 18.02 -0.40
C GLU A 26 4.61 17.42 0.26
N ALA A 27 3.82 18.23 0.97
CA ALA A 27 2.54 17.79 1.51
C ALA A 27 1.61 17.27 0.40
N LEU A 28 1.53 17.97 -0.73
CA LEU A 28 0.75 17.53 -1.89
C LEU A 28 1.25 16.22 -2.49
N ARG A 29 2.56 16.00 -2.58
CA ARG A 29 3.13 14.73 -3.06
C ARG A 29 2.71 13.56 -2.16
N ARG A 30 2.73 13.77 -0.85
CA ARG A 30 2.32 12.76 0.13
C ARG A 30 0.83 12.49 0.06
N LEU A 31 0.01 13.54 -0.01
CA LEU A 31 -1.44 13.43 -0.17
C LEU A 31 -1.82 12.64 -1.44
N VAL A 32 -1.16 12.92 -2.57
CA VAL A 32 -1.37 12.18 -3.82
C VAL A 32 -0.99 10.71 -3.67
N ARG A 33 0.14 10.43 -3.01
CA ARG A 33 0.58 9.05 -2.74
C ARG A 33 -0.41 8.30 -1.84
N GLU A 34 -0.88 8.93 -0.77
CA GLU A 34 -1.86 8.37 0.15
C GLU A 34 -3.19 8.10 -0.56
N HIS A 35 -3.63 9.02 -1.42
CA HIS A 35 -4.82 8.81 -2.24
C HIS A 35 -4.68 7.58 -3.15
N GLN A 36 -3.53 7.41 -3.80
CA GLN A 36 -3.25 6.24 -4.64
C GLN A 36 -3.25 4.94 -3.83
N ILE A 37 -2.59 4.93 -2.67
CA ILE A 37 -2.56 3.77 -1.77
C ILE A 37 -3.98 3.43 -1.29
N SER A 38 -4.76 4.44 -0.88
CA SER A 38 -6.13 4.26 -0.40
C SER A 38 -7.03 3.64 -1.47
N ARG A 39 -6.84 3.99 -2.74
CA ARG A 39 -7.57 3.37 -3.85
C ARG A 39 -7.25 1.89 -4.01
N ILE A 40 -5.98 1.51 -3.83
CA ILE A 40 -5.55 0.10 -3.89
C ILE A 40 -6.14 -0.67 -2.71
N ILE A 41 -6.01 -0.12 -1.49
CA ILE A 41 -6.56 -0.74 -0.28
C ILE A 41 -8.06 -0.95 -0.42
N ARG A 42 -8.80 0.07 -0.85
CA ARG A 42 -10.23 -0.03 -1.08
C ARG A 42 -10.59 -1.16 -2.06
N ARG A 43 -9.86 -1.29 -3.17
CA ARG A 43 -10.12 -2.38 -4.12
C ARG A 43 -9.87 -3.75 -3.50
N TYR A 44 -8.87 -3.86 -2.61
CA TYR A 44 -8.59 -5.08 -1.88
C TYR A 44 -9.67 -5.40 -0.84
N GLU A 45 -10.21 -4.39 -0.17
CA GLU A 45 -11.35 -4.54 0.73
C GLU A 45 -12.60 -5.00 -0.02
N GLU A 46 -12.87 -4.42 -1.19
CA GLU A 46 -13.95 -4.85 -2.09
C GLU A 46 -13.75 -6.31 -2.53
N LEU A 47 -12.55 -6.69 -2.95
CA LEU A 47 -12.20 -8.06 -3.32
C LEU A 47 -12.40 -9.03 -2.14
N ARG A 48 -11.96 -8.65 -0.93
CA ARG A 48 -12.10 -9.49 0.27
C ARG A 48 -13.54 -9.65 0.72
N ALA A 49 -14.41 -8.69 0.39
CA ALA A 49 -15.83 -8.75 0.68
C ALA A 49 -16.58 -9.73 -0.25
N ASP A 50 -16.00 -10.13 -1.39
CA ASP A 50 -16.49 -11.17 -2.28
C ASP A 50 -15.78 -12.52 -2.00
N PRO A 51 -16.44 -13.50 -1.37
CA PRO A 51 -15.80 -14.76 -1.00
C PRO A 51 -15.29 -15.58 -2.19
N ASP A 52 -15.97 -15.53 -3.34
CA ASP A 52 -15.62 -16.33 -4.51
C ASP A 52 -14.44 -15.71 -5.26
N GLU A 53 -14.44 -14.38 -5.47
CA GLU A 53 -13.29 -13.68 -6.05
C GLU A 53 -12.07 -13.76 -5.12
N TRP A 54 -12.28 -13.65 -3.80
CA TRP A 54 -11.20 -13.78 -2.81
C TRP A 54 -10.57 -15.17 -2.81
N ALA A 55 -11.37 -16.23 -2.92
CA ALA A 55 -10.86 -17.60 -3.03
C ALA A 55 -10.01 -17.79 -4.30
N GLY A 56 -10.44 -17.21 -5.43
CA GLY A 56 -9.68 -17.19 -6.68
C GLY A 56 -8.32 -16.48 -6.52
N TYR A 57 -8.33 -15.29 -5.94
CA TYR A 57 -7.10 -14.53 -5.65
C TYR A 57 -6.13 -15.30 -4.74
N GLN A 58 -6.63 -15.94 -3.68
CA GLN A 58 -5.79 -16.76 -2.80
C GLN A 58 -5.21 -17.98 -3.51
N ALA A 59 -5.97 -18.61 -4.41
CA ALA A 59 -5.48 -19.73 -5.20
C ALA A 59 -4.34 -19.29 -6.14
N GLU A 60 -4.51 -18.15 -6.82
CA GLU A 60 -3.46 -17.56 -7.65
C GLU A 60 -2.22 -17.22 -6.82
N ALA A 61 -2.38 -16.54 -5.68
CA ALA A 61 -1.28 -16.19 -4.80
C ALA A 61 -0.47 -17.41 -4.34
N ARG A 62 -1.13 -18.54 -4.01
CA ARG A 62 -0.45 -19.79 -3.64
C ARG A 62 0.35 -20.40 -4.78
N LEU A 63 -0.15 -20.32 -6.02
CA LEU A 63 0.60 -20.79 -7.19
C LEU A 63 1.88 -19.99 -7.37
N THR A 64 1.81 -18.66 -7.22
CA THR A 64 2.98 -17.78 -7.37
C THR A 64 3.95 -17.93 -6.19
N ASP A 65 3.44 -18.07 -4.97
CA ASP A 65 4.27 -18.28 -3.77
C ASP A 65 5.06 -19.61 -3.85
N SER A 66 4.44 -20.66 -4.40
CA SER A 66 5.13 -21.93 -4.63
C SER A 66 6.32 -21.82 -5.59
N SER A 67 6.30 -20.83 -6.50
CA SER A 67 7.42 -20.56 -7.41
C SER A 67 8.50 -19.64 -6.80
N ALA A 68 8.20 -18.90 -5.73
CA ALA A 68 9.14 -17.98 -5.11
C ALA A 68 10.29 -18.70 -4.38
N GLY A 69 10.05 -19.95 -3.93
CA GLY A 69 11.04 -20.83 -3.32
C GLY A 69 11.72 -21.79 -4.30
N ASP A 70 11.41 -21.72 -5.59
CA ASP A 70 11.92 -22.69 -6.56
C ASP A 70 13.44 -22.50 -6.76
N GLY A 71 14.23 -23.52 -6.42
CA GLY A 71 15.70 -23.47 -6.42
C GLY A 71 16.35 -23.00 -5.11
N LEU A 72 15.57 -22.65 -4.07
CA LEU A 72 16.10 -22.40 -2.72
C LEU A 72 16.06 -23.69 -1.89
N PRO A 73 17.08 -23.93 -1.02
CA PRO A 73 17.03 -25.06 -0.09
C PRO A 73 15.92 -24.85 0.95
N ASP A 74 15.47 -25.97 1.56
CA ASP A 74 14.50 -25.89 2.65
C ASP A 74 15.06 -24.97 3.75
N ALA A 75 14.30 -23.93 4.09
CA ALA A 75 14.69 -22.96 5.12
C ALA A 75 15.01 -23.62 6.46
N ARG A 76 14.40 -24.78 6.74
CA ARG A 76 14.68 -25.56 7.96
C ARG A 76 16.07 -26.21 7.95
N VAL A 77 16.60 -26.49 6.77
CA VAL A 77 17.93 -27.05 6.55
C VAL A 77 18.98 -25.94 6.50
N GLU A 78 18.65 -24.80 5.86
CA GLU A 78 19.57 -23.67 5.73
C GLU A 78 19.72 -22.87 7.03
N TYR A 79 18.65 -22.74 7.83
CA TYR A 79 18.65 -21.99 9.09
C TYR A 79 18.06 -22.81 10.27
N PRO A 80 18.78 -23.85 10.74
CA PRO A 80 18.31 -24.71 11.82
C PRO A 80 18.08 -23.96 13.14
N GLU A 81 18.73 -22.83 13.36
CA GLU A 81 18.65 -21.99 14.56
C GLU A 81 17.28 -21.34 14.80
N PHE A 82 16.42 -21.23 13.77
CA PHE A 82 15.09 -20.60 13.88
C PHE A 82 13.92 -21.60 13.95
N ASN A 83 14.19 -22.91 14.03
CA ASN A 83 13.16 -23.97 14.02
C ASN A 83 12.70 -24.44 15.41
N GLN A 84 12.90 -23.65 16.45
CA GLN A 84 12.50 -24.00 17.83
C GLN A 84 11.04 -23.67 18.12
#